data_AF-M7X7Y0-F1
#
_entry.id   AF-M7X7Y0-F1
#
_cell.length_a   1.000
_cell.length_b   1.000
_cell.length_c   1.000
_cell.angle_alpha   90.00
_cell.angle_beta   90.00
_cell.angle_gamma   90.00
#
_symmetry.space_group_name_H-M   'P 1'
#
loop_
_entity.id
_entity.type
_entity.pdbx_description
1 polymer ?
#
loop_
_entity_poly.entity_id
_entity_poly.type
_entity_poly.pdbx_seq_one_letter_code
_entity_poly.pdbx_strand_id
1 'polypeptide(L)'
;IWSLDQTMYGTPNRCTRDVSEEETEIVDRPISLKDVVQLINDISVVAENCNILARGSELSLGEYPLISMKLILEGHIKSIDEIDESIKIFKKNNVLLINKIKESIRRENREKRIDEAEKKKKEEETKPERRKTRPL
;
A
#
# COMPACT_ATOMS: atom_id res chain seq x y z
N ILE A 1 -4.70 -64.76 -12.63
CA ILE A 1 -4.09 -64.10 -13.81
C ILE A 1 -4.18 -62.60 -13.55
N TRP A 2 -3.05 -61.92 -13.62
CA TRP A 2 -2.83 -60.54 -13.21
C TRP A 2 -3.34 -59.54 -14.26
N SER A 3 -3.82 -58.38 -13.82
CA SER A 3 -3.78 -57.08 -14.52
C SER A 3 -4.14 -56.00 -13.47
N LEU A 4 -3.19 -55.50 -12.67
CA LEU A 4 -2.52 -54.20 -12.88
C LEU A 4 -3.40 -53.17 -13.59
N ASP A 5 -4.11 -52.35 -12.79
CA ASP A 5 -4.55 -51.03 -13.20
C ASP A 5 -3.83 -49.97 -12.38
N GLN A 6 -3.37 -48.95 -13.10
CA GLN A 6 -2.38 -47.96 -12.71
C GLN A 6 -2.82 -47.02 -11.57
N THR A 7 -1.82 -46.64 -10.80
CA THR A 7 -1.74 -45.50 -9.88
C THR A 7 -2.23 -44.17 -10.47
N MET A 8 -2.95 -43.37 -9.67
CA MET A 8 -2.51 -42.01 -9.33
C MET A 8 -2.99 -41.59 -7.94
N TYR A 9 -2.01 -41.33 -7.06
CA TYR A 9 -2.17 -40.49 -5.88
C TYR A 9 -2.33 -39.03 -6.34
N GLY A 10 -3.29 -38.31 -5.76
CA GLY A 10 -3.44 -36.86 -5.97
C GLY A 10 -4.31 -36.22 -4.89
N THR A 11 -3.71 -35.33 -4.11
CA THR A 11 -4.35 -34.55 -3.03
C THR A 11 -5.38 -33.58 -3.59
N PRO A 12 -6.55 -33.35 -2.95
CA PRO A 12 -7.44 -32.27 -3.36
C PRO A 12 -6.80 -30.94 -2.95
N ASN A 13 -6.09 -30.28 -3.88
CA ASN A 13 -5.67 -28.91 -3.71
C ASN A 13 -6.85 -27.97 -4.00
N ARG A 14 -7.83 -27.93 -3.09
CA ARG A 14 -8.81 -26.84 -3.06
C ARG A 14 -8.31 -25.79 -2.07
N CYS A 15 -7.33 -25.01 -2.51
CA CYS A 15 -7.27 -23.62 -2.05
C CYS A 15 -8.44 -22.88 -2.70
N THR A 16 -9.65 -23.01 -2.13
CA THR A 16 -10.68 -22.00 -2.30
C THR A 16 -10.14 -20.74 -1.64
N ARG A 17 -9.53 -19.90 -2.48
CA ARG A 17 -9.23 -18.53 -2.13
C ARG A 17 -10.59 -17.85 -2.09
N ASP A 18 -11.10 -17.61 -0.89
CA ASP A 18 -12.23 -16.70 -0.69
C ASP A 18 -11.76 -15.31 -1.12
N VAL A 19 -11.91 -15.02 -2.40
CA VAL A 19 -11.69 -13.70 -2.97
C VAL A 19 -12.99 -12.95 -2.72
N SER A 20 -12.96 -12.13 -1.67
CA SER A 20 -13.99 -11.14 -1.35
C SER A 20 -14.51 -10.45 -2.61
N GLU A 21 -15.83 -10.47 -2.79
CA GLU A 21 -16.57 -9.84 -3.89
C GLU A 21 -16.44 -8.30 -3.84
N GLU A 22 -15.30 -7.77 -4.29
CA GLU A 22 -15.18 -6.40 -4.80
C GLU A 22 -13.88 -6.21 -5.62
N GLU A 23 -13.46 -7.25 -6.35
CA GLU A 23 -12.35 -7.11 -7.30
C GLU A 23 -12.84 -6.41 -8.57
N THR A 24 -12.92 -5.08 -8.55
CA THR A 24 -12.75 -4.32 -9.79
C THR A 24 -11.37 -4.69 -10.34
N GLU A 25 -11.35 -5.41 -11.47
CA GLU A 25 -10.12 -5.77 -12.18
C GLU A 25 -9.27 -4.51 -12.38
N ILE A 26 -8.16 -4.42 -11.66
CA ILE A 26 -7.23 -3.30 -11.81
C ILE A 26 -6.52 -3.52 -13.13
N VAL A 27 -7.00 -2.85 -14.19
CA VAL A 27 -6.38 -2.90 -15.51
C VAL A 27 -4.99 -2.29 -15.40
N ASP A 28 -3.96 -3.15 -15.41
CA ASP A 28 -2.58 -2.71 -15.41
C ASP A 28 -2.27 -2.04 -16.76
N ARG A 29 -2.15 -0.72 -16.73
CA ARG A 29 -1.91 0.12 -17.91
C ARG A 29 -0.86 1.18 -17.59
N PRO A 30 -0.19 1.78 -18.59
CA PRO A 30 0.69 2.92 -18.38
C PRO A 30 -0.01 4.06 -17.63
N ILE A 31 0.75 4.76 -16.76
CA ILE A 31 0.24 5.94 -16.07
C ILE A 31 0.05 7.05 -17.11
N SER A 32 -1.10 7.70 -17.08
CA SER A 32 -1.42 8.84 -17.92
C SER A 32 -1.48 10.13 -17.09
N LEU A 33 -1.41 11.28 -17.76
CA LEU A 33 -1.58 12.58 -17.10
C LEU A 33 -2.94 12.69 -16.40
N LYS A 34 -3.98 12.06 -16.95
CA LYS A 34 -5.32 12.03 -16.35
C LYS A 34 -5.31 11.40 -14.95
N ASP A 35 -4.47 10.39 -14.71
CA ASP A 35 -4.37 9.73 -13.41
C ASP A 35 -3.75 10.66 -12.36
N VAL A 36 -2.80 11.50 -12.77
CA VAL A 36 -2.19 12.52 -11.90
C VAL A 36 -3.18 13.65 -11.59
N VAL A 37 -3.96 14.08 -12.58
CA VAL A 37 -5.02 15.06 -12.37
C VAL A 37 -6.08 14.51 -11.41
N GLN A 38 -6.47 13.24 -11.56
CA GLN A 38 -7.41 12.59 -10.65
C GLN A 38 -6.86 12.55 -9.22
N LEU A 39 -5.59 12.19 -9.04
CA LEU A 39 -4.93 12.21 -7.74
C LEU A 39 -5.01 13.58 -7.06
N ILE A 40 -4.70 14.66 -7.80
CA ILE A 40 -4.73 16.03 -7.28
C ILE A 40 -6.15 16.43 -6.86
N ASN A 41 -7.15 16.08 -7.67
CA ASN A 41 -8.55 16.33 -7.35
C ASN A 41 -8.98 15.57 -6.10
N ASP A 42 -8.64 14.28 -5.99
CA ASP A 42 -9.00 13.47 -4.83
C ASP A 42 -8.32 14.00 -3.55
N ILE A 43 -7.06 14.48 -3.63
CA ILE A 43 -6.38 15.15 -2.51
C ILE A 43 -7.15 16.42 -2.09
N SER A 44 -7.60 17.20 -3.07
CA SER A 44 -8.31 18.45 -2.81
C SER A 44 -9.62 18.20 -2.07
N VAL A 45 -10.36 17.14 -2.43
CA VAL A 45 -11.60 16.73 -1.73
C VAL A 45 -11.32 16.35 -0.27
N VAL A 46 -10.31 15.52 -0.03
CA VAL A 46 -9.93 15.13 1.35
C VAL A 46 -9.50 16.36 2.16
N ALA A 47 -8.73 17.26 1.54
CA ALA A 47 -8.27 18.48 2.20
C ALA A 47 -9.44 19.41 2.57
N GLU A 48 -10.44 19.53 1.70
CA GLU A 48 -11.64 20.34 1.96
C GLU A 48 -12.43 19.80 3.16
N ASN A 49 -12.66 18.48 3.23
CA ASN A 49 -13.35 17.85 4.35
C ASN A 49 -12.59 18.02 5.68
N CYS A 50 -11.26 17.89 5.66
CA CYS A 50 -10.41 18.18 6.81
C CYS A 50 -10.50 19.66 7.24
N ASN A 51 -10.57 20.59 6.29
CA ASN A 51 -10.70 22.01 6.57
C ASN A 51 -12.06 22.36 7.19
N ILE A 52 -13.15 21.73 6.75
CA ILE A 52 -14.47 21.85 7.38
C ILE A 52 -14.40 21.41 8.84
N LEU A 53 -13.80 20.24 9.10
CA LEU A 53 -13.64 19.73 10.47
C LEU A 53 -12.82 20.70 11.34
N ALA A 54 -11.71 21.22 10.82
CA ALA A 54 -10.84 22.16 11.53
C ALA A 54 -11.57 23.46 11.87
N ARG A 55 -12.32 24.03 10.91
CA ARG A 55 -13.11 25.26 11.12
C ARG A 55 -14.24 25.07 12.12
N GLY A 56 -14.73 23.85 12.33
CA GLY A 56 -15.69 23.57 13.39
C GLY A 56 -15.18 23.92 14.79
N SER A 57 -13.85 23.98 15.00
CA SER A 57 -13.26 24.43 16.27
C SER A 57 -13.46 25.93 16.56
N GLU A 58 -13.83 26.72 15.56
CA GLU A 58 -14.09 28.16 15.68
C GLU A 58 -15.56 28.45 16.07
N LEU A 59 -16.39 27.41 16.21
CA LEU A 59 -17.81 27.56 16.55
C LEU A 59 -18.00 27.95 18.02
N SER A 60 -18.90 28.90 18.25
CA SER A 60 -19.22 29.40 19.59
C SER A 60 -20.48 28.74 20.17
N LEU A 61 -20.46 28.55 21.48
CA LEU A 61 -21.62 28.13 22.27
C LEU A 61 -22.49 29.38 22.47
N GLY A 62 -23.46 29.60 21.59
CA GLY A 62 -24.39 30.74 21.68
C GLY A 62 -25.29 30.72 22.93
N GLU A 63 -26.49 31.28 22.84
CA GLU A 63 -27.39 31.48 23.99
C GLU A 63 -27.82 30.18 24.71
N TYR A 64 -27.80 29.04 24.01
CA TYR A 64 -28.16 27.72 24.55
C TYR A 64 -26.96 26.75 24.47
N PRO A 65 -26.00 26.84 25.40
CA PRO A 65 -24.70 26.19 25.26
C PRO A 65 -24.77 24.66 25.17
N LEU A 66 -25.69 24.01 25.91
CA LEU A 66 -25.84 22.56 25.86
C LEU A 66 -26.39 22.06 24.52
N ILE A 67 -27.33 22.81 23.92
CA ILE A 67 -27.91 22.47 22.61
C ILE A 67 -26.87 22.69 21.52
N SER A 68 -26.18 23.84 21.56
CA SER A 68 -25.11 24.16 20.62
C SER A 68 -23.97 23.15 20.70
N MET A 69 -23.55 22.76 21.91
CA MET A 69 -22.50 21.76 22.11
C MET A 69 -22.89 20.40 21.52
N LYS A 70 -24.13 19.95 21.73
CA LYS A 70 -24.63 18.71 21.12
C LYS A 70 -24.52 18.76 19.59
N LEU A 71 -25.01 19.83 18.98
CA LEU A 71 -24.98 20.00 17.52
C LEU A 71 -23.56 20.06 16.95
N ILE A 72 -22.66 20.77 17.64
CA ILE A 72 -21.24 20.85 17.27
C ILE A 72 -20.59 19.46 17.31
N LEU A 73 -20.83 18.68 18.37
CA LEU A 73 -20.31 17.32 18.50
C LEU A 73 -20.87 16.38 17.44
N GLU A 74 -22.18 16.40 17.20
CA GLU A 74 -22.81 15.59 16.14
C GLU A 74 -22.25 15.95 14.75
N GLY A 75 -22.05 17.24 14.47
CA GLY A 75 -21.41 17.72 13.25
C GLY A 75 -19.97 17.23 13.09
N HIS A 76 -19.15 17.33 14.14
CA HIS A 76 -17.78 16.82 14.12
C HIS A 76 -17.70 15.31 13.88
N ILE A 77 -18.57 14.51 14.52
CA ILE A 77 -18.64 13.07 14.28
C ILE A 77 -18.95 12.79 12.81
N LYS A 78 -19.97 13.44 12.25
CA LYS A 78 -20.35 13.28 10.84
C LYS A 78 -19.22 13.66 9.89
N SER A 79 -18.51 14.76 10.13
CA SER A 79 -17.36 15.16 9.30
C SER A 79 -16.20 14.17 9.40
N ILE A 80 -15.98 13.53 10.56
CA ILE A 80 -14.96 12.49 10.69
C ILE A 80 -15.32 11.26 9.83
N ASP A 81 -16.58 10.85 9.83
CA ASP A 81 -17.06 9.74 8.99
C ASP A 81 -16.90 10.06 7.50
N GLU A 82 -17.26 11.27 7.07
CA GLU A 82 -17.10 11.74 5.69
C GLU A 82 -15.62 11.77 5.24
N ILE A 83 -14.69 12.12 6.16
CA ILE A 83 -13.25 12.06 5.89
C ILE A 83 -12.79 10.61 5.70
N ASP A 84 -13.24 9.66 6.51
CA ASP A 84 -12.87 8.25 6.36
C ASP A 84 -13.37 7.67 5.02
N GLU A 85 -14.61 7.99 4.64
CA GLU A 85 -15.15 7.62 3.32
C GLU A 85 -14.33 8.25 2.17
N SER A 86 -13.97 9.53 2.30
CA SER A 86 -13.14 10.23 1.30
C SER A 86 -11.76 9.59 1.17
N ILE A 87 -11.14 9.17 2.28
CA ILE A 87 -9.86 8.46 2.29
C ILE A 87 -9.98 7.08 1.63
N LYS A 88 -11.08 6.36 1.87
CA LYS A 88 -11.36 5.07 1.20
C LYS A 88 -11.49 5.24 -0.30
N ILE A 89 -12.24 6.24 -0.75
CA ILE A 89 -12.41 6.57 -2.18
C ILE A 89 -11.07 7.00 -2.80
N PHE A 90 -10.32 7.88 -2.13
CA PHE A 90 -8.98 8.27 -2.55
C PHE A 90 -8.08 7.05 -2.78
N LYS A 91 -8.06 6.11 -1.82
CA LYS A 91 -7.28 4.88 -1.95
C LYS A 91 -7.74 4.03 -3.12
N LYS A 92 -9.06 3.87 -3.31
CA LYS A 92 -9.67 3.07 -4.40
C LYS A 92 -9.37 3.66 -5.77
N ASN A 93 -9.52 4.97 -5.93
CA ASN A 93 -9.27 5.66 -7.20
C ASN A 93 -7.78 5.63 -7.60
N ASN A 94 -6.89 5.69 -6.61
CA ASN A 94 -5.45 5.81 -6.84
C ASN A 94 -4.67 4.49 -6.70
N VAL A 95 -5.35 3.33 -6.65
CA VAL A 95 -4.72 2.01 -6.49
C VAL A 95 -3.63 1.76 -7.53
N LEU A 96 -3.86 2.12 -8.80
CA LEU A 96 -2.88 1.91 -9.88
C LEU A 96 -1.56 2.64 -9.61
N LEU A 97 -1.64 3.91 -9.20
CA LEU A 97 -0.48 4.73 -8.85
C LEU A 97 0.24 4.16 -7.62
N ILE A 98 -0.52 3.82 -6.58
CA ILE A 98 0.01 3.25 -5.33
C ILE A 98 0.76 1.94 -5.61
N ASN A 99 0.21 1.06 -6.44
CA ASN A 99 0.83 -0.22 -6.78
C ASN A 99 2.12 -0.04 -7.57
N LYS A 100 2.13 0.87 -8.56
CA LYS A 100 3.35 1.17 -9.33
C LYS A 100 4.47 1.75 -8.48
N ILE A 101 4.14 2.64 -7.53
CA ILE A 101 5.12 3.17 -6.58
C ILE A 101 5.69 2.03 -5.70
N LYS A 102 4.82 1.17 -5.16
CA LYS A 102 5.25 0.01 -4.36
C LYS A 102 6.15 -0.94 -5.16
N GLU A 103 5.85 -1.17 -6.44
CA GLU A 103 6.71 -1.95 -7.31
C GLU A 103 8.07 -1.29 -7.55
N SER A 104 8.10 0.01 -7.84
CA SER A 104 9.35 0.77 -8.01
C SER A 104 10.25 0.64 -6.78
N ILE A 105 9.69 0.85 -5.58
CA ILE A 105 10.40 0.70 -4.30
C ILE A 105 10.93 -0.74 -4.13
N ARG A 106 10.17 -1.76 -4.52
CA ARG A 106 10.62 -3.16 -4.46
C ARG A 106 11.78 -3.42 -5.41
N ARG A 107 11.78 -2.82 -6.61
CA ARG A 107 12.86 -2.97 -7.61
C ARG A 107 14.14 -2.30 -7.13
N GLU A 108 14.06 -1.04 -6.68
CA GLU A 108 15.21 -0.33 -6.09
C GLU A 108 15.84 -1.10 -4.92
N ASN A 109 15.01 -1.66 -4.03
CA ASN A 109 15.50 -2.44 -2.90
C ASN A 109 16.09 -3.80 -3.31
N ARG A 110 15.75 -4.33 -4.48
CA ARG A 110 16.41 -5.53 -5.03
C ARG A 110 17.75 -5.17 -5.64
N GLU A 111 17.82 -4.09 -6.42
CA GLU A 111 19.05 -3.59 -7.02
C GLU A 111 20.10 -3.24 -5.95
N LYS A 112 19.72 -2.51 -4.90
CA LYS A 112 20.61 -2.23 -3.76
C LYS A 112 21.19 -3.48 -3.12
N ARG A 113 20.39 -4.54 -2.97
CA ARG A 113 20.84 -5.83 -2.42
C ARG A 113 21.82 -6.56 -3.34
N ILE A 114 21.62 -6.47 -4.65
CA ILE A 114 22.51 -7.07 -5.65
C ILE A 114 23.83 -6.30 -5.67
N ASP A 115 23.80 -4.97 -5.68
CA ASP A 115 25.00 -4.12 -5.63
C ASP A 115 25.82 -4.37 -4.36
N GLU A 116 25.17 -4.50 -3.20
CA GLU A 116 25.84 -4.85 -1.95
C GLU A 116 26.47 -6.25 -1.98
N ALA A 117 25.78 -7.23 -2.59
CA ALA A 117 26.32 -8.57 -2.75
C ALA A 117 27.50 -8.61 -3.73
N GLU A 118 27.46 -7.83 -4.81
CA GLU A 118 28.55 -7.73 -5.78
C GLU A 118 29.78 -7.03 -5.18
N LYS A 119 29.57 -5.97 -4.40
CA LYS A 119 30.64 -5.31 -3.63
C LYS A 119 31.32 -6.28 -2.65
N LYS A 120 30.54 -7.07 -1.90
CA LYS A 120 31.08 -8.10 -0.98
C LYS A 120 31.91 -9.16 -1.70
N LYS A 121 31.46 -9.63 -2.88
CA LYS A 121 32.24 -10.59 -3.68
C LYS A 121 33.58 -10.02 -4.14
N LYS A 122 33.59 -8.76 -4.59
CA LYS A 122 34.83 -8.06 -5.00
C LYS A 122 35.80 -7.88 -3.83
N GLU A 123 35.30 -7.65 -2.61
CA GLU A 123 36.12 -7.58 -1.40
C GLU A 123 36.68 -8.95 -0.96
N GLU A 124 35.95 -10.05 -1.21
CA GLU A 124 36.42 -11.41 -0.92
C GLU A 124 37.48 -11.89 -1.92
N GLU A 125 37.33 -11.58 -3.22
CA GLU A 125 38.29 -11.93 -4.27
C GLU A 125 39.60 -11.13 -4.19
N THR A 126 39.58 -9.93 -3.59
CA THR A 126 40.77 -9.07 -3.42
C THR A 126 41.56 -9.35 -2.14
N LYS A 127 41.15 -10.32 -1.30
CA LYS A 127 41.96 -10.74 -0.16
C LYS A 127 43.20 -11.51 -0.64
N PRO A 128 44.43 -11.01 -0.36
CA PRO A 128 45.64 -11.70 -0.80
C PRO A 128 45.77 -13.05 -0.09
N GLU A 129 45.96 -14.10 -0.88
CA GLU A 129 46.22 -15.46 -0.41
C GLU A 129 47.52 -15.45 0.43
N ARG A 130 47.40 -15.67 1.75
CA ARG A 130 48.57 -15.68 2.65
C ARG A 130 49.50 -16.83 2.26
N ARG A 131 50.60 -16.52 1.57
CA ARG A 131 51.74 -17.45 1.43
C ARG A 131 52.17 -17.89 2.82
N LYS A 132 52.05 -19.19 3.11
CA LYS A 132 52.63 -19.80 4.32
C LYS A 132 54.15 -19.68 4.20
N THR A 133 54.76 -18.76 4.94
CA THR A 133 56.22 -18.74 5.12
C THR A 133 56.59 -19.89 6.05
N ARG A 134 57.49 -20.76 5.58
CA ARG A 134 58.09 -21.82 6.41
C ARG A 134 59.07 -21.16 7.40
N PRO A 135 59.10 -21.57 8.68
CA PRO A 135 60.08 -21.05 9.63
C PRO A 135 61.49 -21.50 9.25
N LEU A 136 62.45 -20.59 9.46
CA LEU A 136 63.90 -20.75 9.24
C LEU A 136 64.50 -21.79 10.20
#